data_AF-A0A1E3VJF9-F1
#
_entry.id   AF-A0A1E3VJF9-F1
#
_cell.length_a   1.000
_cell.length_b   1.000
_cell.length_c   1.000
_cell.angle_alpha   90.00
_cell.angle_beta   90.00
_cell.angle_gamma   90.00
#
_symmetry.space_group_name_H-M   'P 1'
#
loop_
_entity.id
_entity.type
_entity.pdbx_description
1 polymer ?
#
loop_
_entity_poly.entity_id
_entity_poly.type
_entity_poly.pdbx_seq_one_letter_code
_entity_poly.pdbx_strand_id
1 'polypeptide(L)'
;MPAEAAATDPDVLAFSEKLDRWRAKIQAAEREIADSATTDEDLRNIPDELEELRQTIIDRRAKLRPSLEDRRERLAKLGPAPKDDAPRESDEIAEQRKQLEEEVADIDGKLKQADVLFVRAGQVIDQANEARRDRFTDSLFRPVPNLYSSILPTALETLPQQFVRIFAEAEERIAEAWSKGVLVFGLLLIAPFGAAFAASRFAPRLAPSASRPVKPPVFRTGASR
;
A
#
# COMPACT_ATOMS: atom_id res chain seq x y z
N MET A 1 -50.22 8.77 31.79
CA MET A 1 -48.83 8.96 32.23
C MET A 1 -48.11 9.65 31.07
N PRO A 2 -47.41 10.77 31.28
CA PRO A 2 -46.78 11.47 30.16
C PRO A 2 -45.68 10.60 29.56
N ALA A 3 -45.60 10.62 28.24
CA ALA A 3 -44.59 9.94 27.43
C ALA A 3 -43.20 10.22 27.99
N GLU A 4 -42.55 9.17 28.47
CA GLU A 4 -41.13 9.15 28.77
C GLU A 4 -40.41 9.28 27.43
N ALA A 5 -40.10 10.53 27.07
CA ALA A 5 -39.39 10.88 25.86
C ALA A 5 -38.19 9.95 25.69
N ALA A 6 -38.17 9.22 24.57
CA ALA A 6 -37.08 8.42 24.03
C ALA A 6 -35.77 8.56 24.84
N ALA A 7 -35.66 7.79 25.92
CA ALA A 7 -34.44 7.74 26.70
C ALA A 7 -33.43 7.03 25.80
N THR A 8 -32.69 7.83 25.03
CA THR A 8 -31.70 7.30 24.10
C THR A 8 -30.71 6.52 24.93
N ASP A 9 -30.67 5.20 24.70
CA ASP A 9 -29.86 4.26 25.46
C ASP A 9 -28.43 4.80 25.58
N PRO A 10 -27.88 4.94 26.80
CA PRO A 10 -26.55 5.53 27.01
C PRO A 10 -25.47 4.81 26.20
N ASP A 11 -25.62 3.50 25.93
CA ASP A 11 -24.68 2.74 25.11
C ASP A 11 -24.74 3.17 23.63
N VAL A 12 -25.92 3.52 23.13
CA VAL A 12 -26.15 3.98 21.76
C VAL A 12 -25.59 5.40 21.57
N LEU A 13 -25.77 6.28 22.55
CA LEU A 13 -25.13 7.60 22.57
C LEU A 13 -23.61 7.48 22.58
N ALA A 14 -23.07 6.67 23.49
CA ALA A 14 -21.63 6.45 23.61
C ALA A 14 -21.04 5.83 22.33
N PHE A 15 -21.79 5.00 21.61
CA PHE A 15 -21.37 4.46 20.31
C PHE A 15 -21.38 5.53 19.21
N SER A 16 -22.36 6.44 19.21
CA SER A 16 -22.43 7.56 18.27
C SER A 16 -21.19 8.46 18.37
N GLU A 17 -20.82 8.83 19.60
CA GLU A 17 -19.61 9.63 19.81
C GLU A 17 -18.34 8.89 19.34
N LYS A 18 -18.30 7.56 19.48
CA LYS A 18 -17.19 6.76 18.97
C LYS A 18 -17.13 6.78 17.45
N LEU A 19 -18.26 6.66 16.76
CA LEU A 19 -18.33 6.78 15.30
C LEU A 19 -17.73 8.12 14.84
N ASP A 20 -18.09 9.21 15.50
CA ASP A 20 -17.60 10.54 15.17
C ASP A 20 -16.08 10.66 15.41
N ARG A 21 -15.59 10.13 16.55
CA ARG A 21 -14.15 10.10 16.84
C ARG A 21 -13.38 9.25 15.84
N TRP A 22 -13.89 8.08 15.45
CA TRP A 22 -13.25 7.23 14.46
C TRP A 22 -13.20 7.89 13.08
N ARG A 23 -14.30 8.52 12.67
CA ARG A 23 -14.36 9.31 11.43
C ARG A 23 -13.33 10.44 11.44
N ALA A 24 -13.23 11.18 12.54
CA ALA A 24 -12.26 12.26 12.68
C ALA A 24 -10.81 11.75 12.61
N LYS A 25 -10.49 10.62 13.24
CA LYS A 25 -9.16 9.99 13.16
C LYS A 25 -8.79 9.60 11.73
N ILE A 26 -9.71 8.94 11.02
CA ILE A 26 -9.50 8.55 9.62
C ILE A 26 -9.27 9.78 8.73
N GLN A 27 -10.09 10.83 8.89
CA GLN A 27 -9.93 12.09 8.14
C GLN A 27 -8.66 12.86 8.51
N ALA A 28 -8.16 12.73 9.73
CA ALA A 28 -6.87 13.31 10.12
C ALA A 28 -5.72 12.59 9.39
N ALA A 29 -5.70 11.25 9.42
CA ALA A 29 -4.72 10.44 8.71
C ALA A 29 -4.73 10.71 7.19
N GLU A 30 -5.91 10.83 6.57
CA GLU A 30 -6.03 11.18 5.15
C GLU A 30 -5.39 12.53 4.81
N ARG A 31 -5.60 13.54 5.66
CA ARG A 31 -5.01 14.87 5.48
C ARG A 31 -3.50 14.84 5.65
N GLU A 32 -3.02 14.07 6.61
CA GLU A 32 -1.60 13.89 6.87
C GLU A 32 -0.89 13.16 5.72
N ILE A 33 -1.50 12.13 5.13
CA ILE A 33 -0.97 11.47 3.94
C ILE A 33 -0.90 12.44 2.74
N ALA A 34 -1.94 13.26 2.57
CA ALA A 34 -2.02 14.23 1.48
C ALA A 34 -1.05 15.41 1.64
N ASP A 35 -0.55 15.68 2.84
CA ASP A 35 0.39 16.76 3.10
C ASP A 35 1.83 16.35 2.76
N SER A 36 2.41 17.06 1.78
CA SER A 36 3.81 16.91 1.38
C SER A 36 4.82 17.25 2.48
N ALA A 37 4.42 18.01 3.51
CA ALA A 37 5.26 18.38 4.64
C ALA A 37 5.32 17.32 5.75
N THR A 38 4.39 16.34 5.75
CA THR A 38 4.36 15.22 6.69
C THR A 38 5.69 14.45 6.67
N THR A 39 6.21 14.05 7.82
CA THR A 39 7.48 13.34 7.88
C THR A 39 7.34 11.86 7.50
N ASP A 40 8.44 11.23 7.08
CA ASP A 40 8.46 9.78 6.82
C ASP A 40 8.24 8.93 8.08
N GLU A 41 8.52 9.49 9.27
CA GLU A 41 8.20 8.85 10.55
C GLU A 41 6.68 8.86 10.80
N ASP A 42 6.03 10.00 10.62
CA ASP A 42 4.59 10.12 10.78
C ASP A 42 3.83 9.19 9.82
N LEU A 43 4.22 9.18 8.54
CA LEU A 43 3.65 8.24 7.55
C LEU A 43 3.84 6.76 7.91
N ARG A 44 4.89 6.42 8.67
CA ARG A 44 5.13 5.04 9.13
C ARG A 44 4.21 4.64 10.27
N ASN A 45 3.77 5.61 11.08
CA ASN A 45 2.93 5.35 12.24
C ASN A 45 1.44 5.21 11.88
N ILE A 46 0.98 5.91 10.83
CA ILE A 46 -0.43 5.89 10.40
C ILE A 46 -0.99 4.47 10.20
N PRO A 47 -0.29 3.53 9.52
CA PRO A 47 -0.78 2.16 9.39
C PRO A 47 -1.10 1.45 10.71
N ASP A 48 -0.18 1.56 11.68
CA ASP A 48 -0.32 0.90 12.98
C ASP A 48 -1.47 1.52 13.79
N GLU A 49 -1.58 2.85 13.78
CA GLU A 49 -2.68 3.57 14.45
C GLU A 49 -4.06 3.21 13.87
N LEU A 50 -4.14 3.09 12.54
CA LEU A 50 -5.39 2.74 11.87
C LEU A 50 -5.74 1.25 12.03
N GLU A 51 -4.76 0.36 12.16
CA GLU A 51 -5.04 -1.05 12.46
C GLU A 51 -5.53 -1.22 13.91
N GLU A 52 -4.96 -0.48 14.87
CA GLU A 52 -5.50 -0.42 16.24
C GLU A 52 -6.94 0.13 16.26
N LEU A 53 -7.20 1.16 15.45
CA LEU A 53 -8.54 1.71 15.28
C LEU A 53 -9.51 0.66 14.72
N ARG A 54 -9.09 -0.12 13.72
CA ARG A 54 -9.89 -1.21 13.13
C ARG A 54 -10.21 -2.29 14.15
N GLN A 55 -9.26 -2.70 14.98
CA GLN A 55 -9.51 -3.65 16.06
C GLN A 55 -10.49 -3.06 17.10
N THR A 56 -10.33 -1.78 17.46
CA THR A 56 -11.26 -1.09 18.33
C THR A 56 -12.69 -1.08 17.77
N ILE A 57 -12.85 -0.85 16.45
CA ILE A 57 -14.16 -0.90 15.78
C ILE A 57 -14.78 -2.29 15.92
N ILE A 58 -14.03 -3.36 15.65
CA ILE A 58 -14.50 -4.75 15.81
C ILE A 58 -15.01 -4.98 17.24
N ASP A 59 -14.19 -4.64 18.25
CA ASP A 59 -14.51 -4.88 19.66
C ASP A 59 -15.76 -4.12 20.12
N ARG A 60 -15.90 -2.86 19.68
CA ARG A 60 -17.07 -2.05 20.06
C ARG A 60 -18.34 -2.50 19.36
N ARG A 61 -18.26 -2.93 18.10
CA ARG A 61 -19.40 -3.54 17.41
C ARG A 61 -19.84 -4.83 18.10
N ALA A 62 -18.89 -5.69 18.47
CA ALA A 62 -19.19 -6.93 19.19
C ALA A 62 -19.93 -6.67 20.51
N LYS A 63 -19.61 -5.56 21.20
CA LYS A 63 -20.30 -5.15 22.44
C LYS A 63 -21.70 -4.59 22.22
N LEU A 64 -21.96 -3.93 21.08
CA LEU A 64 -23.28 -3.35 20.79
C LEU A 64 -24.26 -4.36 20.18
N ARG A 65 -23.76 -5.39 19.47
CA ARG A 65 -24.60 -6.41 18.81
C ARG A 65 -25.67 -7.05 19.73
N PRO A 66 -25.39 -7.44 20.98
CA PRO A 66 -26.42 -8.02 21.85
C PRO A 66 -27.61 -7.09 22.08
N SER A 67 -27.38 -5.78 22.16
CA SER A 67 -28.42 -4.76 22.34
C SER A 67 -29.37 -4.68 21.14
N LEU A 68 -28.85 -4.89 19.93
CA LEU A 68 -29.64 -5.00 18.70
C LEU A 68 -30.48 -6.28 18.67
N GLU A 69 -29.88 -7.41 19.06
CA GLU A 69 -30.59 -8.70 19.06
C GLU A 69 -31.72 -8.72 20.10
N ASP A 70 -31.52 -8.19 21.30
CA ASP A 70 -32.59 -8.05 22.31
C ASP A 70 -33.79 -7.25 21.78
N ARG A 71 -33.54 -6.12 21.11
CA ARG A 71 -34.61 -5.29 20.52
C ARG A 71 -35.31 -5.98 19.35
N ARG A 72 -34.56 -6.70 18.51
CA ARG A 72 -35.14 -7.54 17.44
C ARG A 72 -36.01 -8.64 17.99
N GLU A 73 -35.60 -9.30 19.07
CA GLU A 73 -36.39 -10.33 19.74
C GLU A 73 -37.69 -9.74 20.29
N ARG A 74 -37.64 -8.59 20.97
CA ARG A 74 -38.83 -7.88 21.46
C ARG A 74 -39.78 -7.50 20.33
N LEU A 75 -39.25 -6.94 19.24
CA LEU A 75 -40.04 -6.63 18.04
C LEU A 75 -40.70 -7.88 17.46
N ALA A 76 -39.96 -9.00 17.40
CA ALA A 76 -40.49 -10.27 16.92
C ALA A 76 -41.60 -10.84 17.82
N LYS A 77 -41.59 -10.55 19.14
CA LYS A 77 -42.69 -10.94 20.05
C LYS A 77 -43.98 -10.18 19.76
N LEU A 78 -43.92 -8.95 19.24
CA LEU A 78 -45.11 -8.20 18.82
C LEU A 78 -45.71 -8.73 17.51
N GLY A 79 -44.93 -9.48 16.74
CA GLY A 79 -45.35 -10.02 15.45
C GLY A 79 -45.44 -8.94 14.35
N PRO A 80 -45.70 -9.38 13.11
CA PRO A 80 -45.83 -8.47 11.98
C PRO A 80 -47.04 -7.56 12.14
N ALA A 81 -46.99 -6.39 11.50
CA ALA A 81 -48.13 -5.50 11.45
C ALA A 81 -49.37 -6.19 10.86
N PRO A 82 -50.58 -5.92 11.41
CA PRO A 82 -51.81 -6.40 10.81
C PRO A 82 -51.89 -5.93 9.36
N LYS A 83 -52.33 -6.83 8.46
CA LYS A 83 -52.67 -6.45 7.08
C LYS A 83 -53.95 -5.60 7.08
N ASP A 84 -54.20 -4.86 6.01
CA ASP A 84 -55.37 -3.96 5.88
C ASP A 84 -56.73 -4.68 6.04
N ASP A 85 -56.76 -6.01 5.90
CA ASP A 85 -57.92 -6.89 6.06
C ASP A 85 -58.04 -7.56 7.44
N ALA A 86 -57.07 -7.34 8.33
CA ALA A 86 -57.04 -7.90 9.69
C ALA A 86 -57.63 -6.94 10.73
N PRO A 87 -58.08 -7.44 11.89
CA PRO A 87 -58.51 -6.59 13.00
C PRO A 87 -57.40 -5.61 13.41
N ARG A 88 -57.77 -4.34 13.54
CA ARG A 88 -56.85 -3.29 13.98
C ARG A 88 -56.27 -3.64 15.35
N GLU A 89 -54.95 -3.56 15.48
CA GLU A 89 -54.28 -3.66 16.77
C GLU A 89 -54.63 -2.46 17.67
N SER A 90 -54.38 -2.57 18.98
CA SER A 90 -54.52 -1.42 19.87
C SER A 90 -53.47 -0.36 19.52
N ASP A 91 -53.83 0.92 19.65
CA ASP A 91 -52.92 2.04 19.36
C ASP A 91 -51.63 1.96 20.19
N GLU A 92 -51.70 1.41 21.41
CA GLU A 92 -50.54 1.17 22.29
C GLU A 92 -49.55 0.15 21.70
N ILE A 93 -50.04 -0.94 21.12
CA ILE A 93 -49.19 -1.97 20.49
C ILE A 93 -48.60 -1.46 19.18
N ALA A 94 -49.38 -0.70 18.40
CA ALA A 94 -48.89 -0.06 17.18
C ALA A 94 -47.73 0.91 17.49
N GLU A 95 -47.89 1.76 18.49
CA GLU A 95 -46.86 2.70 18.93
C GLU A 95 -45.62 1.97 19.47
N GLN A 96 -45.81 0.93 20.29
CA GLN A 96 -44.70 0.12 20.78
C GLN A 96 -43.93 -0.59 19.65
N ARG A 97 -44.63 -1.11 18.63
CA ARG A 97 -43.98 -1.70 17.45
C ARG A 97 -43.12 -0.66 16.74
N LYS A 98 -43.70 0.50 16.45
CA LYS A 98 -43.02 1.59 15.76
C LYS A 98 -41.75 2.03 16.49
N GLN A 99 -41.83 2.21 17.82
CA GLN A 99 -40.66 2.58 18.63
C GLN A 99 -39.55 1.54 18.55
N LEU A 100 -39.88 0.24 18.67
CA LEU A 100 -38.89 -0.83 18.53
C LEU A 100 -38.28 -0.92 17.13
N GLU A 101 -39.08 -0.68 16.08
CA GLU A 101 -38.58 -0.62 14.71
C GLU A 101 -37.57 0.53 14.52
N GLU A 102 -37.87 1.71 15.06
CA GLU A 102 -36.97 2.87 15.02
C GLU A 102 -35.65 2.57 15.77
N GLU A 103 -35.72 1.99 16.98
CA GLU A 103 -34.52 1.63 17.74
C GLU A 103 -33.67 0.56 17.04
N VAL A 104 -34.30 -0.48 16.46
CA VAL A 104 -33.60 -1.51 15.69
C VAL A 104 -32.90 -0.90 14.48
N ALA A 105 -33.61 -0.05 13.72
CA ALA A 105 -33.06 0.62 12.55
C ALA A 105 -31.88 1.54 12.91
N ASP A 106 -31.99 2.24 14.05
CA ASP A 106 -30.96 3.14 14.54
C ASP A 106 -29.66 2.41 14.91
N ILE A 107 -29.75 1.35 15.71
CA ILE A 107 -28.58 0.56 16.13
C ILE A 107 -27.96 -0.18 14.92
N ASP A 108 -28.79 -0.77 14.05
CA ASP A 108 -28.32 -1.43 12.83
C ASP A 108 -27.59 -0.46 11.89
N GLY A 109 -28.15 0.74 11.71
CA GLY A 109 -27.53 1.83 10.95
C GLY A 109 -26.16 2.22 11.50
N LYS A 110 -26.05 2.36 12.82
CA LYS A 110 -24.77 2.65 13.50
C LYS A 110 -23.73 1.53 13.31
N LEU A 111 -24.13 0.26 13.43
CA LEU A 111 -23.23 -0.87 13.18
C LEU A 111 -22.71 -0.88 11.74
N LYS A 112 -23.57 -0.57 10.76
CA LYS A 112 -23.19 -0.44 9.35
C LYS A 112 -22.26 0.75 9.11
N GLN A 113 -22.49 1.89 9.76
CA GLN A 113 -21.55 3.01 9.70
C GLN A 113 -20.16 2.61 10.22
N ALA A 114 -20.10 1.81 11.30
CA ALA A 114 -18.84 1.30 11.81
C ALA A 114 -18.15 0.35 10.81
N ASP A 115 -18.89 -0.48 10.07
CA ASP A 115 -18.34 -1.29 8.97
C ASP A 115 -17.72 -0.42 7.87
N VAL A 116 -18.40 0.64 7.46
CA VAL A 116 -17.88 1.59 6.47
C VAL A 116 -16.57 2.22 6.96
N LEU A 117 -16.50 2.63 8.23
CA LEU A 117 -15.28 3.21 8.80
C LEU A 117 -14.15 2.17 8.91
N PHE A 118 -14.45 0.91 9.22
CA PHE A 118 -13.46 -0.17 9.24
C PHE A 118 -12.81 -0.38 7.87
N VAL A 119 -13.64 -0.44 6.81
CA VAL A 119 -13.15 -0.58 5.44
C VAL A 119 -12.37 0.66 5.02
N ARG A 120 -12.86 1.86 5.35
CA ARG A 120 -12.19 3.12 5.04
C ARG A 120 -10.81 3.20 5.69
N ALA A 121 -10.67 2.83 6.96
CA ALA A 121 -9.38 2.77 7.63
C ALA A 121 -8.40 1.85 6.89
N GLY A 122 -8.85 0.68 6.42
CA GLY A 122 -8.04 -0.21 5.57
C GLY A 122 -7.56 0.46 4.28
N GLN A 123 -8.44 1.20 3.59
CA GLN A 123 -8.06 1.94 2.38
C GLN A 123 -7.02 3.03 2.66
N VAL A 124 -7.11 3.70 3.81
CA VAL A 124 -6.17 4.76 4.19
C VAL A 124 -4.81 4.17 4.59
N ILE A 125 -4.78 2.98 5.19
CA ILE A 125 -3.54 2.20 5.41
C ILE A 125 -2.84 1.93 4.06
N ASP A 126 -3.58 1.47 3.06
CA ASP A 126 -3.03 1.21 1.72
C ASP A 126 -2.48 2.49 1.08
N GLN A 127 -3.20 3.62 1.21
CA GLN A 127 -2.75 4.93 0.73
C GLN A 127 -1.46 5.40 1.42
N ALA A 128 -1.34 5.23 2.73
CA ALA A 128 -0.13 5.58 3.46
C ALA A 128 1.08 4.77 2.97
N ASN A 129 0.88 3.47 2.74
CA ASN A 129 1.93 2.58 2.23
C ASN A 129 2.35 2.94 0.80
N GLU A 130 1.42 3.35 -0.05
CA GLU A 130 1.72 3.82 -1.41
C GLU A 130 2.48 5.14 -1.38
N ALA A 131 2.02 6.12 -0.60
CA ALA A 131 2.71 7.41 -0.45
C ALA A 131 4.17 7.25 0.03
N ARG A 132 4.43 6.28 0.91
CA ARG A 132 5.79 5.93 1.34
C ARG A 132 6.64 5.34 0.22
N ARG A 133 6.06 4.46 -0.62
CA ARG A 133 6.75 3.87 -1.79
C ARG A 133 7.09 4.95 -2.81
N ASP A 134 6.18 5.89 -3.04
CA ASP A 134 6.37 7.02 -3.95
C ASP A 134 7.50 7.93 -3.46
N ARG A 135 7.46 8.36 -2.20
CA ARG A 135 8.50 9.21 -1.61
C ARG A 135 9.88 8.54 -1.61
N PHE A 136 9.92 7.23 -1.34
CA PHE A 136 11.17 6.48 -1.44
C PHE A 136 11.69 6.46 -2.88
N THR A 137 10.81 6.20 -3.85
CA THR A 137 11.16 6.21 -5.28
C THR A 137 11.68 7.59 -5.71
N ASP A 138 10.99 8.67 -5.34
CA ASP A 138 11.43 10.04 -5.59
C ASP A 138 12.78 10.35 -4.96
N SER A 139 13.05 9.82 -3.76
CA SER A 139 14.35 9.98 -3.09
C SER A 139 15.49 9.27 -3.84
N LEU A 140 15.22 8.11 -4.47
CA LEU A 140 16.18 7.37 -5.28
C LEU A 140 16.47 8.04 -6.62
N PHE A 141 15.47 8.69 -7.22
CA PHE A 141 15.60 9.38 -8.51
C PHE A 141 15.93 10.87 -8.40
N ARG A 142 16.09 11.42 -7.19
CA ARG A 142 16.64 12.76 -7.02
C ARG A 142 18.06 12.81 -7.62
N PRO A 143 18.36 13.75 -8.53
CA PRO A 143 19.71 13.91 -9.05
C PRO A 143 20.68 14.12 -7.90
N VAL A 144 21.54 13.14 -7.64
CA VAL A 144 22.65 13.31 -6.71
C VAL A 144 23.58 14.35 -7.34
N PRO A 145 23.87 15.49 -6.68
CA PRO A 145 24.77 16.48 -7.23
C PRO A 145 26.13 15.84 -7.53
N ASN A 146 26.44 15.68 -8.82
CA ASN A 146 27.72 15.29 -9.42
C ASN A 146 28.79 14.73 -8.47
N LEU A 147 28.56 13.54 -7.89
CA LEU A 147 29.61 12.79 -7.19
C LEU A 147 30.69 12.25 -8.15
N TYR A 148 30.43 12.24 -9.46
CA TYR A 148 31.34 11.69 -10.47
C TYR A 148 32.53 12.60 -10.81
N SER A 149 32.48 13.91 -10.53
CA SER A 149 33.53 14.83 -11.00
C SER A 149 34.68 15.07 -10.00
N SER A 150 34.52 14.75 -8.71
CA SER A 150 35.47 15.21 -7.68
C SER A 150 36.17 14.11 -6.89
N ILE A 151 35.72 12.86 -6.93
CA ILE A 151 36.26 11.78 -6.08
C ILE A 151 37.13 10.79 -6.87
N LEU A 152 36.92 10.70 -8.19
CA LEU A 152 37.65 9.77 -9.05
C LEU A 152 39.15 10.12 -9.22
N PRO A 153 39.59 11.39 -9.29
CA PRO A 153 41.02 11.69 -9.38
C PRO A 153 41.75 11.51 -8.03
N THR A 154 41.12 11.87 -6.91
CA THR A 154 41.73 11.82 -5.56
C THR A 154 41.82 10.40 -4.98
N ALA A 155 40.89 9.51 -5.35
CA ALA A 155 40.96 8.10 -4.96
C ALA A 155 42.07 7.34 -5.70
N LEU A 156 42.45 7.75 -6.92
CA LEU A 156 43.47 7.05 -7.70
C LEU A 156 44.91 7.34 -7.21
N GLU A 157 45.14 8.52 -6.63
CA GLU A 157 46.48 8.95 -6.18
C GLU A 157 46.89 8.41 -4.80
N THR A 158 45.94 7.96 -3.99
CA THR A 158 46.19 7.45 -2.61
C THR A 158 46.30 5.93 -2.52
N LEU A 159 46.10 5.21 -3.64
CA LEU A 159 46.04 3.75 -3.68
C LEU A 159 47.37 2.95 -3.71
N PRO A 160 48.57 3.45 -4.05
CA PRO A 160 49.68 2.53 -4.32
C PRO A 160 50.41 1.98 -3.09
N GLN A 161 50.27 2.56 -1.88
CA GLN A 161 51.14 2.19 -0.74
C GLN A 161 50.51 1.22 0.28
N GLN A 162 49.17 1.08 0.29
CA GLN A 162 48.49 0.16 1.21
C GLN A 162 48.19 -1.21 0.59
N PHE A 163 48.07 -1.29 -0.75
CA PHE A 163 47.84 -2.55 -1.46
C PHE A 163 49.05 -3.51 -1.41
N VAL A 164 50.28 -3.00 -1.42
CA VAL A 164 51.50 -3.83 -1.44
C VAL A 164 51.69 -4.63 -0.14
N ARG A 165 51.26 -4.09 1.01
CA ARG A 165 51.35 -4.79 2.31
C ARG A 165 50.38 -5.95 2.41
N ILE A 166 49.20 -5.82 1.83
CA ILE A 166 48.17 -6.87 1.78
C ILE A 166 48.58 -7.99 0.81
N PHE A 167 49.29 -7.67 -0.27
CA PHE A 167 49.78 -8.66 -1.23
C PHE A 167 51.01 -9.47 -0.74
N ALA A 168 51.86 -8.89 0.11
CA ALA A 168 53.01 -9.60 0.68
C ALA A 168 52.60 -10.70 1.70
N GLU A 169 51.50 -10.49 2.44
CA GLU A 169 50.93 -11.50 3.35
C GLU A 169 50.09 -12.56 2.62
N ALA A 170 49.74 -12.32 1.35
CA ALA A 170 48.93 -13.24 0.56
C ALA A 170 49.74 -14.44 0.02
N GLU A 171 51.06 -14.30 -0.18
CA GLU A 171 51.89 -15.39 -0.74
C GLU A 171 51.93 -16.64 0.16
N GLU A 172 52.01 -16.47 1.49
CA GLU A 172 52.03 -17.63 2.41
C GLU A 172 50.67 -18.34 2.51
N ARG A 173 49.55 -17.60 2.41
CA ARG A 173 48.20 -18.19 2.47
C ARG A 173 47.76 -18.82 1.15
N ILE A 174 48.30 -18.35 0.02
CA ILE A 174 47.96 -18.89 -1.30
C ILE A 174 48.54 -20.30 -1.47
N ALA A 175 49.76 -20.58 -0.99
CA ALA A 175 50.40 -21.90 -1.13
C ALA A 175 49.61 -23.05 -0.47
N GLU A 176 48.98 -22.82 0.69
CA GLU A 176 48.12 -23.82 1.34
C GLU A 176 46.83 -24.09 0.54
N ALA A 177 46.26 -23.06 -0.08
CA ALA A 177 45.02 -23.15 -0.84
C ALA A 177 45.16 -23.98 -2.14
N TRP A 178 46.38 -24.05 -2.71
CA TRP A 178 46.68 -24.90 -3.88
C TRP A 178 46.53 -26.40 -3.59
N SER A 179 46.65 -26.85 -2.33
CA SER A 179 46.47 -28.26 -1.96
C SER A 179 45.00 -28.67 -1.71
N LYS A 180 44.10 -27.70 -1.51
CA LYS A 180 42.71 -27.96 -1.08
C LYS A 180 41.64 -27.67 -2.14
N GLY A 181 42.01 -27.30 -3.37
CA GLY A 181 41.09 -27.20 -4.50
C GLY A 181 40.04 -26.06 -4.44
N VAL A 182 40.14 -25.15 -3.46
CA VAL A 182 39.15 -24.09 -3.21
C VAL A 182 39.12 -23.02 -4.31
N LEU A 183 40.25 -22.76 -4.98
CA LEU A 183 40.34 -21.77 -6.06
C LEU A 183 39.58 -22.21 -7.33
N VAL A 184 39.49 -23.50 -7.59
CA VAL A 184 38.75 -24.03 -8.76
C VAL A 184 37.26 -23.78 -8.60
N PHE A 185 36.71 -23.92 -7.39
CA PHE A 185 35.29 -23.63 -7.10
C PHE A 185 34.96 -22.14 -7.18
N GLY A 186 35.84 -21.27 -6.67
CA GLY A 186 35.65 -19.82 -6.74
C GLY A 186 35.68 -19.29 -8.18
N LEU A 187 36.62 -19.77 -9.00
CA LEU A 187 36.73 -19.37 -10.40
C LEU A 187 35.53 -19.85 -11.23
N LEU A 188 35.03 -21.06 -10.98
CA LEU A 188 33.91 -21.67 -11.70
C LEU A 188 32.57 -20.96 -11.41
N LEU A 189 32.39 -20.39 -10.21
CA LEU A 189 31.20 -19.60 -9.86
C LEU A 189 31.23 -18.18 -10.45
N ILE A 190 32.39 -17.56 -10.59
CA ILE A 190 32.52 -16.15 -11.01
C ILE A 190 32.67 -16.00 -12.53
N ALA A 191 33.33 -16.97 -13.20
CA ALA A 191 33.52 -16.96 -14.65
C ALA A 191 32.23 -16.78 -15.50
N PRO A 192 31.10 -17.46 -15.22
CA PRO A 192 29.88 -17.29 -16.02
C PRO A 192 29.25 -15.89 -15.85
N PHE A 193 29.37 -15.28 -14.66
CA PHE A 193 28.90 -13.91 -14.41
C PHE A 193 29.74 -12.85 -15.14
N GLY A 194 31.06 -13.03 -15.17
CA GLY A 194 31.96 -12.13 -15.91
C GLY A 194 31.71 -12.15 -17.42
N ALA A 195 31.44 -13.33 -17.99
CA ALA A 195 31.16 -13.49 -19.43
C ALA A 195 29.81 -12.89 -19.85
N ALA A 196 28.75 -13.06 -19.05
CA ALA A 196 27.43 -12.50 -19.31
C ALA A 196 27.42 -10.95 -19.24
N PHE A 197 28.21 -10.39 -18.33
CA PHE A 197 28.37 -8.94 -18.21
C PHE A 197 29.14 -8.33 -19.40
N ALA A 198 30.15 -9.03 -19.93
CA ALA A 198 30.87 -8.60 -21.13
C ALA A 198 30.03 -8.67 -22.40
N ALA A 199 29.24 -9.75 -22.58
CA ALA A 199 28.40 -9.94 -23.78
C ALA A 199 27.24 -8.95 -23.87
N SER A 200 26.62 -8.59 -22.74
CA SER A 200 25.51 -7.61 -22.69
C SER A 200 25.97 -6.17 -22.92
N ARG A 201 27.25 -5.86 -22.67
CA ARG A 201 27.81 -4.51 -22.83
C ARG A 201 28.36 -4.23 -24.25
N PHE A 202 28.66 -5.28 -25.02
CA PHE A 202 29.36 -5.20 -26.32
C PHE A 202 28.61 -5.85 -27.50
N ALA A 203 27.28 -5.84 -27.51
CA ALA A 203 26.51 -6.17 -28.72
C ALA A 203 26.18 -4.88 -29.52
N PRO A 204 27.05 -4.37 -30.42
CA PRO A 204 26.64 -3.40 -31.41
C PRO A 204 25.83 -4.10 -32.50
N ARG A 205 24.75 -3.44 -32.91
CA ARG A 205 23.85 -3.75 -34.02
C ARG A 205 24.61 -4.26 -35.25
N LEU A 206 24.48 -5.54 -35.57
CA LEU A 206 24.64 -6.05 -36.93
C LEU A 206 23.26 -6.14 -37.59
N ALA A 207 22.80 -5.01 -38.11
CA ALA A 207 21.79 -4.98 -39.16
C ALA A 207 22.42 -4.30 -40.38
N PRO A 208 22.91 -5.05 -41.40
CA PRO A 208 23.31 -4.45 -42.66
C PRO A 208 22.09 -4.06 -43.49
N SER A 209 21.91 -2.75 -43.57
CA SER A 209 21.34 -1.92 -44.63
C SER A 209 20.75 -2.61 -45.88
N ALA A 210 19.50 -2.28 -46.18
CA ALA A 210 18.80 -2.57 -47.43
C ALA A 210 19.54 -2.00 -48.65
N SER A 211 19.78 -2.85 -49.67
CA SER A 211 20.18 -2.42 -51.00
C SER A 211 18.96 -1.89 -51.77
N ARG A 212 19.06 -0.63 -52.23
CA ARG A 212 18.10 0.02 -53.13
C ARG A 212 18.14 -0.63 -54.53
N PRO A 213 17.00 -0.73 -55.26
CA PRO A 213 17.00 -1.24 -56.63
C PRO A 213 17.62 -0.21 -57.61
N VAL A 214 18.51 -0.70 -58.48
CA VAL A 214 19.17 0.06 -59.56
C VAL A 214 18.21 0.20 -60.75
N LYS A 215 18.01 1.43 -61.23
CA LYS A 215 17.25 1.78 -62.44
C LYS A 215 18.15 1.60 -63.67
N PRO A 216 17.72 0.93 -64.76
CA PRO A 216 18.58 0.72 -65.93
C PRO A 216 18.74 1.99 -66.80
N PRO A 217 19.87 2.12 -67.54
CA PRO A 217 20.17 3.31 -68.32
C PRO A 217 19.40 3.37 -69.65
N VAL A 218 18.94 4.57 -69.99
CA VAL A 218 18.31 4.92 -71.28
C VAL A 218 19.41 5.28 -72.27
N PHE A 219 19.55 4.51 -73.36
CA PHE A 219 20.41 4.89 -74.48
C PHE A 219 19.69 5.94 -75.35
N ARG A 220 20.26 7.14 -75.41
CA ARG A 220 19.89 8.20 -76.35
C ARG A 220 21.08 8.46 -77.27
N THR A 221 21.14 7.77 -78.40
CA THR A 221 22.02 8.12 -79.52
C THR A 221 21.27 9.10 -80.41
N GLY A 222 21.78 10.34 -80.49
CA GLY A 222 21.27 11.38 -81.37
C GLY A 222 22.27 11.69 -82.48
N ALA A 223 21.74 11.74 -83.71
CA ALA A 223 22.17 12.46 -84.92
C ALA A 223 23.50 12.03 -85.59
N SER A 224 23.60 11.89 -86.92
CA SER A 224 23.16 12.85 -87.94
C SER A 224 23.39 12.33 -89.38
N ARG A 225 22.67 12.96 -90.33
CA ARG A 225 22.76 12.98 -91.80
C ARG A 225 21.90 11.99 -92.59
#